data_AF-A0A1Y0V4W9-F1
#
_entry.id   AF-A0A1Y0V4W9-F1
#
_cell.length_a   1.000
_cell.length_b   1.000
_cell.length_c   1.000
_cell.angle_alpha   90.00
_cell.angle_beta   90.00
_cell.angle_gamma   90.00
#
_symmetry.space_group_name_H-M   'P 1'
#
loop_
_entity.id
_entity.type
_entity.pdbx_description
1 polymer ?
#
loop_
_entity_poly.entity_id
_entity_poly.type
_entity_poly.pdbx_seq_one_letter_code
_entity_poly.pdbx_strand_id
1 'polypeptide(L)'
;MYVIVNYHLQVVGAVDNGGDYKDIKLYNIDDDFTPILVDKKKFFFNGDECFFSSYNRKILLANHQEAFPIEVNFCGENEFYLSINGGFVSSNTTSLFVQAFCGEWERFYLIDEENLRIIRSAFKNGFYIQGNNTYVSPEKLEYDHKCIKFDNYVFDLKSIISAKKVGMNKLMLPREGLGLFIMELFNPLAYYSCFGSGEIIACMEESIYSLFTIGNFVGDILVITDQEKITFSEKLQPYLNRIHLQQANAYDFFDFTISRYMVYDLPIMDKYSPIMYIDCDIIINEDVNKIFHSAMGTDKVLFSEEFKVDTASPWFGGVHWYEAGQDYKLMDYGINSGIFLFKSIETAKELLFTVVQSMLHSQKVKLSREKGILETLDQPNLNYVLMAHFPNHFDVEILTQHVSHAANENFANIPLVGFAHFNGGLGNFGSRVDLMRKYVEYLLSNPKGDIEVGEKNYLSIS
;
A
#
# COMPACT_ATOMS: atom_id res chain seq x y z
N MET A 1 5.36 19.83 -9.18
CA MET A 1 5.89 19.13 -10.37
C MET A 1 7.39 18.98 -10.25
N TYR A 2 7.95 17.97 -10.91
CA TYR A 2 9.38 17.67 -10.86
C TYR A 2 10.04 18.10 -12.16
N VAL A 3 11.29 18.51 -12.09
CA VAL A 3 12.08 18.91 -13.26
C VAL A 3 12.83 17.70 -13.81
N ILE A 4 12.48 17.31 -15.04
CA ILE A 4 13.20 16.32 -15.83
C ILE A 4 14.11 17.02 -16.83
N VAL A 5 15.32 16.50 -16.94
CA VAL A 5 16.35 16.98 -17.85
C VAL A 5 16.03 16.59 -19.31
N ASN A 6 16.28 17.46 -20.29
CA ASN A 6 16.10 17.05 -21.69
C ASN A 6 17.09 15.94 -22.09
N TYR A 7 16.64 15.02 -22.95
CA TYR A 7 17.36 13.85 -23.44
C TYR A 7 17.75 12.80 -22.39
N HIS A 8 17.55 13.10 -21.11
CA HIS A 8 17.90 12.24 -19.99
C HIS A 8 16.70 12.04 -19.08
N LEU A 9 16.29 10.80 -18.81
CA LEU A 9 15.27 10.46 -17.82
C LEU A 9 15.80 10.63 -16.39
N GLN A 10 16.31 11.82 -16.11
CA GLN A 10 16.90 12.20 -14.84
C GLN A 10 16.09 13.33 -14.21
N VAL A 11 15.91 13.23 -12.90
CA VAL A 11 15.19 14.21 -12.09
C VAL A 11 16.21 15.09 -11.36
N VAL A 12 15.92 16.40 -11.32
CA VAL A 12 16.73 17.34 -10.55
C VAL A 12 16.37 17.24 -9.07
N GLY A 13 17.36 16.95 -8.21
CA GLY A 13 17.21 16.92 -6.76
C GLY A 13 18.36 17.64 -6.06
N ALA A 14 18.29 17.73 -4.73
CA ALA A 14 19.33 18.34 -3.91
C ALA A 14 19.74 17.44 -2.75
N VAL A 15 20.99 17.57 -2.31
CA VAL A 15 21.48 16.91 -1.10
C VAL A 15 21.49 17.91 0.04
N ASP A 16 20.78 17.58 1.13
CA ASP A 16 20.85 18.36 2.34
C ASP A 16 22.11 18.00 3.14
N ASN A 17 23.04 18.96 3.20
CA ASN A 17 24.28 18.83 3.96
C ASN A 17 24.25 19.69 5.24
N GLY A 18 23.10 20.28 5.61
CA GLY A 18 22.95 21.15 6.79
C GLY A 18 23.59 22.54 6.66
N GLY A 19 23.95 22.96 5.45
CA GLY A 19 24.53 24.28 5.17
C GLY A 19 23.59 25.25 4.44
N ASP A 20 24.07 26.50 4.25
CA ASP A 20 23.35 27.56 3.52
C ASP A 20 23.22 27.30 2.01
N TYR A 21 24.04 26.38 1.50
CA TYR A 21 24.04 25.93 0.12
C TYR A 21 23.91 24.41 0.07
N LYS A 22 23.08 23.93 -0.86
CA LYS A 22 22.87 22.51 -1.14
C LYS A 22 23.35 22.18 -2.54
N ASP A 23 24.04 21.06 -2.69
CA ASP A 23 24.49 20.58 -4.01
C ASP A 23 23.28 20.07 -4.79
N ILE A 24 23.10 20.58 -6.01
CA ILE A 24 22.13 20.02 -6.94
C ILE A 24 22.74 18.81 -7.63
N LYS A 25 21.97 17.73 -7.70
CA LYS A 25 22.34 16.48 -8.36
C LYS A 25 21.26 16.06 -9.34
N LEU A 26 21.69 15.26 -10.31
CA LEU A 26 20.81 14.54 -11.22
C LEU A 26 20.67 13.12 -10.71
N TYR A 27 19.43 12.70 -10.55
CA TYR A 27 19.07 11.36 -10.09
C TYR A 27 18.37 10.63 -11.21
N ASN A 28 18.63 9.33 -11.35
CA ASN A 28 17.75 8.49 -12.15
C ASN A 28 16.36 8.46 -11.49
N ILE A 29 15.34 8.13 -12.27
CA ILE A 29 13.96 8.07 -11.76
C ILE A 29 13.85 7.06 -10.60
N ASP A 30 14.58 5.96 -10.66
CA ASP A 30 14.60 4.88 -9.67
C ASP A 30 15.55 5.10 -8.49
N ASP A 31 16.39 6.13 -8.51
CA ASP A 31 17.27 6.45 -7.38
C ASP A 31 16.45 6.92 -6.14
N ASP A 32 17.03 6.78 -4.95
CA ASP A 32 16.55 7.45 -3.74
C ASP A 32 17.08 8.90 -3.69
N PHE A 33 16.16 9.87 -3.68
CA PHE A 33 16.51 11.29 -3.64
C PHE A 33 15.43 12.14 -3.00
N THR A 34 15.84 13.30 -2.47
CA THR A 34 14.93 14.37 -2.09
C THR A 34 14.72 15.29 -3.31
N PRO A 35 13.50 15.35 -3.85
CA PRO A 35 13.24 16.11 -5.06
C PRO A 35 13.23 17.61 -4.81
N ILE A 36 13.58 18.36 -5.86
CA ILE A 36 13.24 19.77 -5.95
C ILE A 36 11.91 19.88 -6.69
N LEU A 37 10.92 20.49 -6.05
CA LEU A 37 9.57 20.69 -6.58
C LEU A 37 9.44 22.07 -7.21
N VAL A 38 8.54 22.20 -8.19
CA VAL A 38 8.23 23.46 -8.87
C VAL A 38 6.72 23.66 -9.01
N ASP A 39 6.26 24.89 -8.76
CA ASP A 39 4.86 25.35 -8.96
C ASP A 39 4.66 26.11 -10.30
N LYS A 40 5.62 25.96 -11.22
CA LYS A 40 5.86 26.71 -12.47
C LYS A 40 6.58 28.04 -12.32
N LYS A 41 6.69 28.61 -11.12
CA LYS A 41 7.31 29.92 -10.91
C LYS A 41 8.44 29.89 -9.90
N LYS A 42 8.28 29.07 -8.87
CA LYS A 42 9.16 28.94 -7.72
C LYS A 42 9.59 27.50 -7.56
N PHE A 43 10.77 27.34 -6.96
CA PHE A 43 11.32 26.04 -6.60
C PHE A 43 11.17 25.84 -5.10
N PHE A 44 10.93 24.60 -4.70
CA PHE A 44 10.77 24.20 -3.31
C PHE A 44 11.62 22.98 -3.01
N PHE A 45 12.24 22.96 -1.85
CA PHE A 45 13.00 21.83 -1.34
C PHE A 45 12.66 21.63 0.13
N ASN A 46 12.27 20.41 0.51
CA ASN A 46 11.74 20.11 1.85
C ASN A 46 10.59 21.03 2.30
N GLY A 47 9.78 21.52 1.35
CA GLY A 47 8.66 22.42 1.61
C GLY A 47 9.01 23.91 1.65
N ASP A 48 10.30 24.26 1.69
CA ASP A 48 10.75 25.65 1.72
C ASP A 48 11.07 26.17 0.32
N GLU A 49 10.68 27.43 0.04
CA GLU A 49 11.07 28.12 -1.20
C GLU A 49 12.59 28.23 -1.28
N CYS A 50 13.15 27.82 -2.41
CA CYS A 50 14.59 27.82 -2.64
C CYS A 50 14.96 28.55 -3.92
N PHE A 51 16.18 29.08 -3.94
CA PHE A 51 16.76 29.81 -5.05
C PHE A 51 17.97 29.07 -5.59
N PHE A 52 18.38 29.38 -6.81
CA PHE A 52 19.53 28.76 -7.43
C PHE A 52 20.67 29.77 -7.48
N SER A 53 21.89 29.35 -7.17
CA SER A 53 23.09 30.16 -7.27
C SER A 53 24.10 29.49 -8.20
N SER A 54 24.88 30.28 -8.93
CA SER A 54 25.96 29.78 -9.77
C SER A 54 27.31 30.11 -9.14
N TYR A 55 28.07 29.08 -8.77
CA TYR A 55 29.40 29.23 -8.19
C TYR A 55 30.37 28.20 -8.80
N ASN A 56 31.56 28.63 -9.24
CA ASN A 56 32.58 27.76 -9.86
C ASN A 56 32.03 26.84 -10.97
N ARG A 57 31.17 27.37 -11.86
CA ARG A 57 30.49 26.62 -12.93
C ARG A 57 29.55 25.50 -12.46
N LYS A 58 29.21 25.48 -11.16
CA LYS A 58 28.19 24.61 -10.58
C LYS A 58 26.95 25.43 -10.26
N ILE A 59 25.82 24.72 -10.20
CA ILE A 59 24.56 25.27 -9.74
C ILE A 59 24.29 24.70 -8.34
N LEU A 60 24.01 25.58 -7.40
CA LEU A 60 23.74 25.30 -6.00
C LEU A 60 22.34 25.77 -5.65
N LEU A 61 21.71 25.13 -4.68
CA LEU A 61 20.44 25.57 -4.12
C LEU A 61 20.71 26.38 -2.84
N ALA A 62 20.05 27.53 -2.71
CA ALA A 62 20.24 28.51 -1.64
C ALA A 62 18.89 28.85 -0.97
N ASN A 63 18.95 29.11 0.33
CA ASN A 63 17.76 29.28 1.18
C ASN A 63 17.38 30.76 1.39
N HIS A 64 18.02 31.69 0.67
CA HIS A 64 17.91 33.14 0.89
C HIS A 64 17.73 33.90 -0.42
N GLN A 65 16.94 34.97 -0.38
CA GLN A 65 16.53 35.76 -1.56
C GLN A 65 17.66 36.54 -2.25
N GLU A 66 18.83 36.70 -1.61
CA GLU A 66 19.99 37.39 -2.21
C GLU A 66 20.74 36.54 -3.24
N ALA A 67 20.37 35.25 -3.38
CA ALA A 67 20.80 34.42 -4.50
C ALA A 67 20.13 34.84 -5.81
N PHE A 68 20.80 34.65 -6.95
CA PHE A 68 20.30 35.09 -8.24
C PHE A 68 18.95 34.42 -8.56
N PRO A 69 17.90 35.19 -8.94
CA PRO A 69 16.64 34.59 -9.30
C PRO A 69 16.83 33.72 -10.56
N ILE A 70 16.44 32.45 -10.46
CA ILE A 70 16.20 31.65 -11.66
C ILE A 70 14.93 32.17 -12.32
N GLU A 71 14.99 32.42 -13.61
CA GLU A 71 13.82 32.67 -14.43
C GLU A 71 13.38 31.36 -15.09
N VAL A 72 12.11 31.00 -14.90
CA VAL A 72 11.48 29.86 -15.56
C VAL A 72 10.75 30.36 -16.80
N ASN A 73 11.22 29.97 -17.97
CA ASN A 73 10.68 30.46 -19.24
C ASN A 73 10.05 29.31 -20.03
N PHE A 74 8.73 29.32 -20.15
CA PHE A 74 7.99 28.27 -20.84
C PHE A 74 8.04 28.42 -22.35
N CYS A 75 8.31 27.33 -23.05
CA CYS A 75 8.19 27.20 -24.50
C CYS A 75 7.08 26.21 -24.93
N GLY A 76 6.46 25.51 -23.98
CA GLY A 76 5.30 24.64 -24.17
C GLY A 76 4.50 24.47 -22.88
N GLU A 77 3.53 23.54 -22.86
CA GLU A 77 2.69 23.28 -21.68
C GLU A 77 3.51 22.76 -20.49
N ASN A 78 4.43 21.83 -20.77
CA ASN A 78 5.32 21.19 -19.80
C ASN A 78 6.79 21.37 -20.15
N GLU A 79 7.14 22.22 -21.11
CA GLU A 79 8.50 22.42 -21.60
C GLU A 79 8.96 23.85 -21.30
N PHE A 80 10.17 23.98 -20.74
CA PHE A 80 10.72 25.27 -20.32
C PHE A 80 12.25 25.28 -20.38
N TYR A 81 12.85 26.46 -20.30
CA TYR A 81 14.27 26.66 -20.04
C TYR A 81 14.46 27.53 -18.78
N LEU A 82 15.62 27.38 -18.15
CA LEU A 82 16.00 28.12 -16.95
C LEU A 82 17.10 29.12 -17.29
N SER A 83 16.96 30.38 -16.86
CA SER A 83 18.02 31.39 -16.98
C SER A 83 18.48 31.93 -15.63
N ILE A 84 19.78 32.19 -15.52
CA ILE A 84 20.45 32.81 -14.37
C ILE A 84 21.40 33.88 -14.92
N ASN A 85 21.19 35.15 -14.55
CA ASN A 85 22.04 36.28 -14.95
C ASN A 85 22.29 36.37 -16.47
N GLY A 86 21.27 36.13 -17.28
CA GLY A 86 21.38 36.15 -18.75
C GLY A 86 22.09 34.94 -19.37
N GLY A 87 22.55 33.98 -18.57
CA GLY A 87 22.96 32.65 -19.03
C GLY A 87 21.82 31.64 -18.91
N PHE A 88 21.91 30.54 -19.65
CA PHE A 88 20.96 29.44 -19.64
C PHE A 88 21.53 28.25 -18.89
N VAL A 89 20.70 27.60 -18.08
CA VAL A 89 21.05 26.34 -17.42
C VAL A 89 21.01 25.24 -18.46
N SER A 90 22.12 24.52 -18.57
CA SER A 90 22.30 23.33 -19.38
C SER A 90 22.59 22.14 -18.48
N SER A 91 22.42 20.96 -19.05
CA SER A 91 22.64 19.68 -18.38
C SER A 91 23.50 18.74 -19.23
N ASN A 92 24.21 17.86 -18.55
CA ASN A 92 24.69 16.60 -19.12
C ASN A 92 24.28 15.46 -18.17
N THR A 93 24.66 14.22 -18.46
CA THR A 93 24.29 13.05 -17.63
C THR A 93 24.77 13.10 -16.17
N THR A 94 25.65 14.04 -15.82
CA THR A 94 26.34 14.08 -14.52
C THR A 94 26.19 15.40 -13.76
N SER A 95 25.82 16.50 -14.42
CA SER A 95 25.91 17.84 -13.84
C SER A 95 25.05 18.86 -14.56
N LEU A 96 24.70 19.93 -13.82
CA LEU A 96 24.11 21.15 -14.37
C LEU A 96 25.16 22.27 -14.40
N PHE A 97 25.13 23.08 -15.45
CA PHE A 97 26.05 24.21 -15.66
C PHE A 97 25.36 25.37 -16.39
N VAL A 98 25.97 26.55 -16.40
CA VAL A 98 25.43 27.74 -17.08
C VAL A 98 26.21 28.02 -18.36
N GLN A 99 25.53 28.36 -19.44
CA GLN A 99 26.13 28.75 -20.72
C GLN A 99 25.42 29.94 -21.39
N ALA A 100 26.01 30.46 -22.47
CA ALA A 100 25.59 31.72 -23.08
C ALA A 100 24.47 31.62 -24.14
N PHE A 101 24.07 30.40 -24.55
CA PHE A 101 23.05 30.20 -25.58
C PHE A 101 22.02 29.16 -25.15
N CYS A 102 20.80 29.29 -25.68
CA CYS A 102 19.69 28.37 -25.48
C CYS A 102 19.47 27.55 -26.76
N GLY A 103 19.80 26.28 -26.70
CA GLY A 103 19.56 25.25 -27.70
C GLY A 103 18.64 24.16 -27.15
N GLU A 104 18.88 22.92 -27.58
CA GLU A 104 18.07 21.80 -27.09
C GLU A 104 18.53 21.30 -25.70
N TRP A 105 19.81 21.38 -25.36
CA TRP A 105 20.36 20.86 -24.09
C TRP A 105 19.95 21.68 -22.84
N GLU A 106 19.36 22.85 -23.06
CA GLU A 106 18.89 23.81 -22.04
C GLU A 106 17.38 23.70 -21.80
N ARG A 107 16.74 22.73 -22.46
CA ARG A 107 15.33 22.45 -22.26
C ARG A 107 15.16 21.51 -21.07
N PHE A 108 14.06 21.70 -20.37
CA PHE A 108 13.63 20.90 -19.25
C PHE A 108 12.14 20.63 -19.40
N TYR A 109 11.70 19.53 -18.79
CA TYR A 109 10.32 19.14 -18.80
C TYR A 109 9.76 19.02 -17.39
N LEU A 110 8.48 19.29 -17.26
CA LEU A 110 7.73 19.05 -16.03
C LEU A 110 7.05 17.69 -16.12
N ILE A 111 7.25 16.89 -15.08
CA ILE A 111 6.43 15.71 -14.81
C ILE A 111 5.55 15.96 -13.59
N ASP A 112 4.31 15.48 -13.68
CA ASP A 112 3.39 15.46 -12.56
C ASP A 112 3.92 14.54 -11.44
N GLU A 113 3.66 14.94 -10.20
CA GLU A 113 4.12 14.22 -9.01
C GLU A 113 3.55 12.80 -8.93
N GLU A 114 2.26 12.65 -9.21
CA GLU A 114 1.59 11.36 -9.15
C GLU A 114 2.07 10.45 -10.29
N ASN A 115 2.28 11.00 -11.49
CA ASN A 115 2.85 10.25 -12.60
C ASN A 115 4.25 9.71 -12.25
N LEU A 116 5.12 10.57 -11.72
CA LEU A 116 6.46 10.15 -11.29
C LEU A 116 6.37 9.08 -10.19
N ARG A 117 5.50 9.26 -9.20
CA ARG A 117 5.27 8.29 -8.12
C ARG A 117 4.91 6.91 -8.67
N ILE A 118 3.98 6.83 -9.63
CA ILE A 118 3.56 5.56 -10.24
C ILE A 118 4.74 4.91 -10.97
N ILE A 119 5.50 5.68 -11.76
CA ILE A 119 6.67 5.17 -12.49
C ILE A 119 7.75 4.67 -11.51
N ARG A 120 8.07 5.41 -10.46
CA ARG A 120 9.05 5.00 -9.44
C ARG A 120 8.65 3.70 -8.77
N SER A 121 7.38 3.58 -8.40
CA SER A 121 6.90 2.36 -7.77
C SER A 121 6.85 1.18 -8.74
N ALA A 122 6.63 1.41 -10.03
CA ALA A 122 6.78 0.40 -11.07
C ALA A 122 8.22 -0.16 -11.15
N PHE A 123 9.25 0.68 -11.00
CA PHE A 123 10.64 0.21 -10.90
C PHE A 123 10.93 -0.55 -9.60
N LYS A 124 10.29 -0.18 -8.49
CA LYS A 124 10.50 -0.84 -7.19
C LYS A 124 9.83 -2.21 -7.12
N ASN A 125 8.58 -2.29 -7.56
CA ASN A 125 7.68 -3.42 -7.26
C ASN A 125 7.13 -4.09 -8.53
N GLY A 126 7.33 -3.52 -9.71
CA GLY A 126 6.70 -3.95 -10.95
C GLY A 126 5.31 -3.36 -11.13
N PHE A 127 4.62 -3.81 -12.17
CA PHE A 127 3.29 -3.30 -12.53
C PHE A 127 2.51 -4.31 -13.36
N TYR A 128 1.22 -4.05 -13.54
CA TYR A 128 0.33 -4.80 -14.41
C TYR A 128 0.05 -4.06 -15.70
N ILE A 129 -0.09 -4.82 -16.79
CA ILE A 129 -0.56 -4.32 -18.08
C ILE A 129 -2.07 -4.54 -18.17
N GLN A 130 -2.85 -3.47 -18.26
CA GLN A 130 -4.31 -3.58 -18.40
C GLN A 130 -4.69 -4.26 -19.73
N GLY A 131 -5.68 -5.14 -19.69
CA GLY A 131 -6.21 -5.87 -20.85
C GLY A 131 -5.71 -7.31 -20.94
N ASN A 132 -4.45 -7.57 -20.54
CA ASN A 132 -3.87 -8.92 -20.50
C ASN A 132 -3.61 -9.43 -19.06
N ASN A 133 -3.76 -8.56 -18.04
CA ASN A 133 -3.44 -8.85 -16.63
C ASN A 133 -2.04 -9.47 -16.45
N THR A 134 -1.09 -9.07 -17.29
CA THR A 134 0.29 -9.54 -17.23
C THR A 134 1.06 -8.69 -16.24
N TYR A 135 1.64 -9.34 -15.23
CA TYR A 135 2.59 -8.72 -14.32
C TYR A 135 3.97 -8.64 -14.97
N VAL A 136 4.54 -7.42 -14.98
CA VAL A 136 5.92 -7.15 -15.36
C VAL A 136 6.69 -6.89 -14.07
N SER A 137 7.62 -7.79 -13.77
CA SER A 137 8.46 -7.68 -12.58
C SER A 137 9.57 -6.62 -12.77
N PRO A 138 10.08 -6.02 -11.69
CA PRO A 138 11.16 -5.03 -11.73
C PRO A 138 12.37 -5.45 -12.57
N GLU A 139 12.74 -6.73 -12.50
CA GLU A 139 13.96 -7.26 -13.12
C GLU A 139 13.87 -7.32 -14.65
N LYS A 140 12.65 -7.19 -15.21
CA LYS A 140 12.42 -7.13 -16.65
C LYS A 140 12.51 -5.71 -17.20
N LEU A 141 12.57 -4.70 -16.33
CA LEU A 141 12.66 -3.31 -16.75
C LEU A 141 14.10 -2.97 -17.05
N GLU A 142 14.35 -2.67 -18.31
CA GLU A 142 15.60 -2.09 -18.77
C GLU A 142 15.47 -0.58 -18.81
N TYR A 143 16.49 0.10 -18.31
CA TYR A 143 16.56 1.54 -18.30
C TYR A 143 17.86 2.00 -18.97
N ASP A 144 17.74 2.93 -19.91
CA ASP A 144 18.85 3.77 -20.31
C ASP A 144 18.49 5.24 -20.11
N HIS A 145 19.48 6.12 -20.24
CA HIS A 145 19.25 7.55 -20.03
C HIS A 145 18.16 8.14 -20.93
N LYS A 146 17.72 7.50 -22.02
CA LYS A 146 16.71 8.06 -22.95
C LYS A 146 15.33 7.42 -22.82
N CYS A 147 15.26 6.17 -22.39
CA CYS A 147 14.02 5.40 -22.43
C CYS A 147 13.96 4.26 -21.41
N ILE A 148 12.72 3.87 -21.12
CA ILE A 148 12.37 2.66 -20.35
C ILE A 148 11.94 1.59 -21.34
N LYS A 149 12.46 0.36 -21.18
CA LYS A 149 12.14 -0.78 -22.05
C LYS A 149 11.76 -2.00 -21.22
N PHE A 150 10.87 -2.81 -21.78
CA PHE A 150 10.64 -4.20 -21.36
C PHE A 150 9.97 -4.93 -22.52
N ASP A 151 10.32 -6.20 -22.74
CA ASP A 151 9.87 -6.97 -23.91
C ASP A 151 10.01 -6.16 -25.22
N ASN A 152 8.89 -5.88 -25.90
CA ASN A 152 8.82 -5.08 -27.13
C ASN A 152 8.27 -3.65 -26.89
N TYR A 153 8.22 -3.21 -25.63
CA TYR A 153 7.74 -1.89 -25.24
C TYR A 153 8.92 -0.96 -25.02
N VAL A 154 8.86 0.23 -25.60
CA VAL A 154 9.84 1.32 -25.44
C VAL A 154 9.07 2.59 -25.13
N PHE A 155 9.39 3.22 -24.01
CA PHE A 155 8.81 4.49 -23.58
C PHE A 155 9.92 5.53 -23.47
N ASP A 156 9.91 6.48 -24.39
CA ASP A 156 10.84 7.60 -24.37
C ASP A 156 10.36 8.72 -23.42
N LEU A 157 11.20 9.75 -23.28
CA LEU A 157 10.87 10.93 -22.48
C LEU A 157 9.53 11.57 -22.89
N LYS A 158 9.22 11.64 -24.19
CA LYS A 158 7.96 12.22 -24.68
C LYS A 158 6.74 11.41 -24.23
N SER A 159 6.85 10.08 -24.25
CA SER A 159 5.82 9.17 -23.77
C SER A 159 5.55 9.39 -22.29
N ILE A 160 6.61 9.57 -21.49
CA ILE A 160 6.53 9.78 -20.03
C ILE A 160 5.95 11.14 -19.68
N ILE A 161 6.34 12.21 -20.37
CA ILE A 161 5.79 13.57 -20.14
C ILE A 161 4.33 13.65 -20.59
N SER A 162 3.99 12.93 -21.67
CA SER A 162 2.62 12.87 -22.20
C SER A 162 1.74 11.88 -21.44
N ALA A 163 2.27 11.21 -20.42
CA ALA A 163 1.54 10.23 -19.65
C ALA A 163 0.36 10.89 -18.92
N LYS A 164 -0.78 10.21 -18.92
CA LYS A 164 -2.00 10.70 -18.26
C LYS A 164 -2.47 9.69 -17.23
N LYS A 165 -2.71 10.17 -16.01
CA LYS A 165 -3.42 9.40 -15.00
C LYS A 165 -4.84 9.13 -15.49
N VAL A 166 -5.25 7.86 -15.50
CA VAL A 166 -6.58 7.41 -15.95
C VAL A 166 -7.37 6.66 -14.87
N GLY A 167 -6.83 6.63 -13.65
CA GLY A 167 -7.42 6.06 -12.45
C GLY A 167 -6.47 6.30 -11.27
N MET A 168 -6.86 5.94 -10.04
CA MET A 168 -6.04 6.25 -8.85
C MET A 168 -4.59 5.72 -8.97
N ASN A 169 -4.49 4.50 -9.48
CA ASN A 169 -3.28 3.70 -9.58
C ASN A 169 -2.97 3.29 -11.02
N LYS A 170 -3.46 4.06 -12.01
CA LYS A 170 -3.33 3.73 -13.43
C LYS A 170 -2.73 4.90 -14.21
N LEU A 171 -1.71 4.59 -15.00
CA LEU A 171 -1.01 5.54 -15.85
C LEU A 171 -1.11 5.10 -17.31
N MET A 172 -1.68 5.95 -18.15
CA MET A 172 -1.73 5.77 -19.59
C MET A 172 -0.50 6.41 -20.23
N LEU A 173 0.31 5.60 -20.88
CA LEU A 173 1.51 5.98 -21.62
C LEU A 173 1.23 5.86 -23.13
N PRO A 174 1.35 6.94 -23.90
CA PRO A 174 1.42 6.86 -25.35
C PRO A 174 2.64 6.02 -25.77
N ARG A 175 2.52 5.27 -26.86
CA ARG A 175 3.65 4.58 -27.52
C ARG A 175 3.99 5.26 -28.83
N GLU A 176 5.18 4.99 -29.37
CA GLU A 176 5.47 5.32 -30.77
C GLU A 176 4.39 4.72 -31.69
N GLY A 177 3.77 5.57 -32.53
CA GLY A 177 2.63 5.21 -33.36
C GLY A 177 1.27 5.59 -32.75
N LEU A 178 0.26 4.74 -32.91
CA LEU A 178 -1.13 4.95 -32.43
C LEU A 178 -1.48 4.15 -31.17
N GLY A 179 -0.54 3.38 -30.62
CA GLY A 179 -0.79 2.50 -29.48
C GLY A 179 -0.86 3.25 -28.16
N LEU A 180 -1.82 2.88 -27.31
CA LEU A 180 -1.89 3.29 -25.91
C LEU A 180 -1.51 2.11 -25.02
N PHE A 181 -0.76 2.40 -23.96
CA PHE A 181 -0.38 1.45 -22.94
C PHE A 181 -0.93 1.91 -21.60
N ILE A 182 -1.60 1.04 -20.85
CA ILE A 182 -2.07 1.38 -19.50
C ILE A 182 -1.34 0.50 -18.51
N MET A 183 -0.52 1.17 -17.71
CA MET A 183 0.17 0.63 -16.55
C MET A 183 -0.76 0.71 -15.35
N GLU A 184 -0.88 -0.38 -14.61
CA GLU A 184 -1.56 -0.43 -13.32
C GLU A 184 -0.55 -0.76 -12.21
N LEU A 185 -0.54 0.06 -11.17
CA LEU A 185 0.43 0.02 -10.09
C LEU A 185 0.33 -1.28 -9.29
N PHE A 186 1.48 -1.91 -9.03
CA PHE A 186 1.63 -2.91 -7.99
C PHE A 186 2.46 -2.32 -6.85
N ASN A 187 1.79 -1.71 -5.87
CA ASN A 187 2.41 -1.16 -4.67
C ASN A 187 1.63 -1.68 -3.45
N PRO A 188 1.93 -2.91 -2.98
CA PRO A 188 1.12 -3.55 -1.98
C PRO A 188 1.20 -2.84 -0.61
N LEU A 189 0.09 -2.86 0.12
CA LEU A 189 -0.02 -2.39 1.50
C LEU A 189 -0.65 -3.49 2.36
N ALA A 190 -0.07 -3.76 3.53
CA ALA A 190 -0.76 -4.42 4.62
C ALA A 190 -1.09 -3.38 5.69
N TYR A 191 -2.29 -3.41 6.27
CA TYR A 191 -2.62 -2.50 7.36
C TYR A 191 -3.26 -3.22 8.54
N TYR A 192 -3.00 -2.66 9.71
CA TYR A 192 -3.41 -3.18 11.01
C TYR A 192 -4.16 -2.09 11.78
N SER A 193 -5.19 -2.48 12.52
CA SER A 193 -5.81 -1.65 13.56
C SER A 193 -5.33 -2.15 14.92
N CYS A 194 -4.42 -1.40 15.55
CA CYS A 194 -3.78 -1.77 16.81
C CYS A 194 -3.94 -0.65 17.85
N PHE A 195 -4.88 -0.81 18.76
CA PHE A 195 -5.19 0.16 19.81
C PHE A 195 -4.81 -0.35 21.19
N GLY A 196 -4.27 0.53 22.03
CA GLY A 196 -3.83 0.20 23.38
C GLY A 196 -2.34 -0.10 23.46
N SER A 197 -1.94 -0.95 24.41
CA SER A 197 -0.52 -1.21 24.73
C SER A 197 -0.29 -2.65 25.19
N GLY A 198 0.98 -3.04 25.36
CA GLY A 198 1.33 -4.35 25.89
C GLY A 198 1.11 -5.47 24.88
N GLU A 199 0.28 -6.46 25.25
CA GLU A 199 0.12 -7.70 24.48
C GLU A 199 -0.38 -7.48 23.06
N ILE A 200 -1.28 -6.52 22.82
CA ILE A 200 -1.83 -6.27 21.48
C ILE A 200 -0.75 -5.75 20.51
N ILE A 201 0.09 -4.81 20.97
CA ILE A 201 1.25 -4.33 20.20
C ILE A 201 2.20 -5.49 19.96
N ALA A 202 2.47 -6.30 20.98
CA ALA A 202 3.38 -7.43 20.83
C ALA A 202 2.85 -8.50 19.85
N CYS A 203 1.54 -8.76 19.81
CA CYS A 203 0.92 -9.62 18.80
C CYS A 203 1.09 -9.04 17.39
N MET A 204 0.77 -7.74 17.23
CA MET A 204 0.99 -7.02 15.96
C MET A 204 2.47 -7.12 15.52
N GLU A 205 3.42 -6.97 16.43
CA GLU A 205 4.84 -7.11 16.10
C GLU A 205 5.22 -8.52 15.64
N GLU A 206 4.66 -9.58 16.24
CA GLU A 206 4.85 -10.95 15.75
C GLU A 206 4.22 -11.13 14.36
N SER A 207 3.02 -10.60 14.13
CA SER A 207 2.37 -10.61 12.81
C SER A 207 3.23 -9.91 11.76
N ILE A 208 3.61 -8.65 11.99
CA ILE A 208 4.44 -7.86 11.07
C ILE A 208 5.78 -8.55 10.80
N TYR A 209 6.43 -9.07 11.84
CA TYR A 209 7.70 -9.76 11.70
C TYR A 209 7.56 -11.01 10.81
N SER A 210 6.53 -11.82 11.03
CA SER A 210 6.25 -13.00 10.19
C SER A 210 5.90 -12.63 8.75
N LEU A 211 5.18 -11.53 8.54
CA LEU A 211 4.82 -11.02 7.21
C LEU A 211 6.07 -10.68 6.39
N PHE A 212 7.07 -10.03 6.98
CA PHE A 212 8.32 -9.72 6.28
C PHE A 212 9.23 -10.94 6.12
N THR A 213 9.41 -11.74 7.18
CA THR A 213 10.46 -12.77 7.23
C THR A 213 10.03 -14.12 6.64
N ILE A 214 8.77 -14.49 6.79
CA ILE A 214 8.21 -15.75 6.29
C ILE A 214 7.35 -15.49 5.06
N GLY A 215 6.58 -14.40 5.09
CA GLY A 215 5.70 -13.98 4.00
C GLY A 215 6.39 -13.39 2.78
N ASN A 216 7.68 -13.06 2.87
CA ASN A 216 8.45 -12.35 1.84
C ASN A 216 7.74 -11.08 1.34
N PHE A 217 7.00 -10.39 2.20
CA PHE A 217 6.18 -9.26 1.79
C PHE A 217 7.03 -8.10 1.28
N VAL A 218 6.70 -7.59 0.08
CA VAL A 218 7.44 -6.51 -0.61
C VAL A 218 6.82 -5.12 -0.45
N GLY A 219 5.64 -5.02 0.17
CA GLY A 219 4.89 -3.76 0.33
C GLY A 219 5.19 -2.96 1.59
N ASP A 220 4.44 -1.88 1.79
CA ASP A 220 4.53 -1.10 3.04
C ASP A 220 3.50 -1.59 4.07
N ILE A 221 3.65 -1.14 5.31
CA ILE A 221 2.74 -1.42 6.41
C ILE A 221 2.17 -0.12 6.96
N LEU A 222 0.86 -0.08 7.16
CA LEU A 222 0.18 1.00 7.88
C LEU A 222 -0.39 0.47 9.20
N VAL A 223 -0.03 1.11 10.31
CA VAL A 223 -0.61 0.82 11.62
C VAL A 223 -1.51 1.98 12.02
N ILE A 224 -2.80 1.70 12.17
CA ILE A 224 -3.80 2.61 12.70
C ILE A 224 -3.85 2.40 14.21
N THR A 225 -3.61 3.44 14.99
CA THR A 225 -3.40 3.32 16.45
C THR A 225 -3.80 4.59 17.19
N ASP A 226 -4.06 4.49 18.50
CA ASP A 226 -4.19 5.63 19.41
C ASP A 226 -2.83 6.22 19.83
N GLN A 227 -1.73 5.51 19.60
CA GLN A 227 -0.39 5.93 20.00
C GLN A 227 0.26 6.88 18.99
N GLU A 228 0.79 8.01 19.46
CA GLU A 228 1.61 8.92 18.63
C GLU A 228 2.92 8.26 18.18
N LYS A 229 3.47 7.36 19.00
CA LYS A 229 4.72 6.65 18.75
C LYS A 229 4.63 5.25 19.33
N ILE A 230 5.15 4.28 18.58
CA ILE A 230 5.34 2.91 19.05
C ILE A 230 6.83 2.62 19.10
N THR A 231 7.31 2.13 20.24
CA THR A 231 8.69 1.62 20.35
C THR A 231 8.70 0.17 19.86
N PHE A 232 9.16 -0.02 18.63
CA PHE A 232 9.29 -1.35 18.05
C PHE A 232 10.51 -2.09 18.60
N SER A 233 10.34 -3.40 18.79
CA SER A 233 11.37 -4.36 19.17
C SER A 233 12.52 -4.43 18.15
N GLU A 234 13.67 -4.94 18.60
CA GLU A 234 14.89 -5.02 17.78
C GLU A 234 14.70 -5.82 16.48
N LYS A 235 13.83 -6.84 16.50
CA LYS A 235 13.55 -7.68 15.32
C LYS A 235 12.89 -6.91 14.16
N LEU A 236 12.25 -5.77 14.42
CA LEU A 236 11.61 -4.93 13.40
C LEU A 236 12.47 -3.77 12.91
N GLN A 237 13.63 -3.54 13.51
CA GLN A 237 14.55 -2.46 13.13
C GLN A 237 14.89 -2.45 11.63
N PRO A 238 15.11 -3.60 10.95
CA PRO A 238 15.38 -3.61 9.51
C PRO A 238 14.24 -3.10 8.62
N TYR A 239 13.02 -2.99 9.16
CA TYR A 239 11.81 -2.73 8.37
C TYR A 239 11.11 -1.41 8.73
N LEU A 240 11.66 -0.62 9.67
CA LEU A 240 10.98 0.59 10.17
C LEU A 240 10.71 1.63 9.09
N ASN A 241 11.52 1.71 8.04
CA ASN A 241 11.30 2.62 6.91
C ASN A 241 10.06 2.27 6.07
N ARG A 242 9.50 1.06 6.24
CA ARG A 242 8.30 0.57 5.57
C ARG A 242 7.09 0.50 6.50
N ILE A 243 7.21 0.94 7.75
CA ILE A 243 6.12 0.93 8.72
C ILE A 243 5.69 2.38 8.97
N HIS A 244 4.44 2.68 8.64
CA HIS A 244 3.82 3.99 8.81
C HIS A 244 2.81 3.94 9.95
N LEU A 245 2.79 4.98 10.79
CA LEU A 245 1.80 5.13 11.85
C LEU A 245 0.75 6.16 11.41
N GLN A 246 -0.53 5.80 11.55
CA GLN A 246 -1.66 6.71 11.43
C GLN A 246 -2.35 6.78 12.79
N GLN A 247 -2.19 7.92 13.47
CA GLN A 247 -2.91 8.15 14.71
C GLN A 247 -4.41 8.31 14.42
N ALA A 248 -5.23 7.64 15.21
CA ALA A 248 -6.68 7.73 15.20
C ALA A 248 -7.20 8.07 16.60
N ASN A 249 -8.22 8.92 16.66
CA ASN A 249 -8.92 9.22 17.91
C ASN A 249 -9.92 8.09 18.17
N ALA A 250 -9.55 7.14 19.03
CA ALA A 250 -10.42 6.07 19.47
C ALA A 250 -10.49 6.05 20.99
N TYR A 251 -11.71 6.01 21.53
CA TYR A 251 -11.97 6.16 22.97
C TYR A 251 -12.50 4.88 23.61
N ASP A 252 -13.12 4.00 22.82
CA ASP A 252 -13.67 2.75 23.30
C ASP A 252 -13.45 1.57 22.34
N PHE A 253 -13.92 0.39 22.78
CA PHE A 253 -13.81 -0.84 22.00
C PHE A 253 -14.53 -0.76 20.65
N PHE A 254 -15.63 -0.01 20.57
CA PHE A 254 -16.34 0.16 19.30
C PHE A 254 -15.49 0.95 18.32
N ASP A 255 -14.89 2.06 18.76
CA ASP A 255 -13.96 2.86 17.95
C ASP A 255 -12.79 2.00 17.43
N PHE A 256 -12.27 1.11 18.28
CA PHE A 256 -11.20 0.19 17.87
C PHE A 256 -11.67 -0.74 16.75
N THR A 257 -12.85 -1.35 16.90
CA THR A 257 -13.38 -2.30 15.89
C THR A 257 -13.76 -1.63 14.58
N ILE A 258 -14.36 -0.43 14.61
CA ILE A 258 -14.81 0.26 13.39
C ILE A 258 -13.66 0.86 12.58
N SER A 259 -12.54 1.21 13.25
CA SER A 259 -11.38 1.85 12.62
C SER A 259 -10.84 1.11 11.40
N ARG A 260 -10.90 -0.24 11.39
CA ARG A 260 -10.39 -1.07 10.29
C ARG A 260 -11.12 -0.81 8.97
N TYR A 261 -12.35 -0.28 9.02
CA TYR A 261 -13.15 0.07 7.85
C TYR A 261 -13.09 1.56 7.51
N MET A 262 -12.68 2.43 8.43
CA MET A 262 -12.62 3.88 8.21
C MET A 262 -11.44 4.35 7.33
N VAL A 263 -10.71 3.39 6.76
CA VAL A 263 -9.54 3.67 5.93
C VAL A 263 -9.85 4.35 4.59
N TYR A 264 -11.11 4.34 4.16
CA TYR A 264 -11.55 4.97 2.90
C TYR A 264 -11.43 6.50 2.87
N ASP A 265 -11.20 7.12 4.03
CA ASP A 265 -10.97 8.56 4.16
C ASP A 265 -9.48 8.91 4.35
N LEU A 266 -8.58 7.92 4.38
CA LEU A 266 -7.15 8.14 4.58
C LEU A 266 -6.47 8.41 3.23
N PRO A 267 -5.92 9.62 2.97
CA PRO A 267 -5.28 9.94 1.69
C PRO A 267 -4.07 9.07 1.37
N ILE A 268 -3.47 8.44 2.38
CA ILE A 268 -2.34 7.54 2.19
C ILE A 268 -2.75 6.28 1.40
N MET A 269 -4.01 5.85 1.49
CA MET A 269 -4.52 4.65 0.82
C MET A 269 -4.51 4.77 -0.71
N ASP A 270 -4.60 5.99 -1.23
CA ASP A 270 -4.59 6.28 -2.68
C ASP A 270 -3.27 5.92 -3.36
N LYS A 271 -2.21 5.68 -2.57
CA LYS A 271 -0.88 5.35 -3.06
C LYS A 271 -0.65 3.86 -3.27
N TYR A 272 -1.58 3.02 -2.81
CA TYR A 272 -1.38 1.58 -2.69
C TYR A 272 -2.40 0.78 -3.52
N SER A 273 -1.93 -0.35 -4.02
CA SER A 273 -2.70 -1.31 -4.81
C SER A 273 -1.82 -2.55 -5.03
N PRO A 274 -2.15 -3.73 -4.50
CA PRO A 274 -3.31 -4.09 -3.66
C PRO A 274 -3.19 -3.67 -2.17
N ILE A 275 -4.29 -3.73 -1.42
CA ILE A 275 -4.36 -3.36 0.01
C ILE A 275 -5.01 -4.50 0.82
N MET A 276 -4.35 -4.95 1.89
CA MET A 276 -4.82 -6.01 2.78
C MET A 276 -5.00 -5.50 4.21
N TYR A 277 -6.15 -5.77 4.82
CA TYR A 277 -6.31 -5.71 6.27
C TYR A 277 -5.87 -7.01 6.92
N ILE A 278 -5.17 -6.95 8.05
CA ILE A 278 -4.74 -8.11 8.83
C ILE A 278 -4.98 -7.83 10.32
N ASP A 279 -5.68 -8.71 11.02
CA ASP A 279 -5.81 -8.67 12.48
C ASP A 279 -4.47 -8.89 13.18
N CYS A 280 -4.30 -8.28 14.35
CA CYS A 280 -3.04 -8.32 15.09
C CYS A 280 -2.66 -9.72 15.59
N ASP A 281 -3.61 -10.68 15.62
CA ASP A 281 -3.41 -12.07 16.04
C ASP A 281 -3.38 -13.07 14.87
N ILE A 282 -2.94 -12.61 13.70
CA ILE A 282 -2.64 -13.46 12.54
C ILE A 282 -1.13 -13.63 12.42
N ILE A 283 -0.65 -14.85 12.17
CA ILE A 283 0.76 -15.11 11.79
C ILE A 283 0.82 -15.54 10.34
N ILE A 284 1.77 -14.97 9.61
CA ILE A 284 2.05 -15.35 8.23
C ILE A 284 2.98 -16.57 8.25
N ASN A 285 2.56 -17.64 7.60
CA ASN A 285 3.27 -18.92 7.62
C ASN A 285 3.69 -19.44 6.24
N GLU A 286 3.53 -18.62 5.19
CA GLU A 286 3.91 -18.92 3.81
C GLU A 286 4.14 -17.63 3.02
N ASP A 287 4.83 -17.70 1.86
CA ASP A 287 4.93 -16.58 0.93
C ASP A 287 3.54 -16.09 0.47
N VAL A 288 3.24 -14.81 0.73
CA VAL A 288 1.92 -14.21 0.48
C VAL A 288 1.83 -13.42 -0.82
N ASN A 289 2.94 -13.25 -1.56
CA ASN A 289 2.94 -12.39 -2.76
C ASN A 289 1.94 -12.86 -3.81
N LYS A 290 1.76 -14.18 -3.97
CA LYS A 290 0.77 -14.78 -4.88
C LYS A 290 -0.67 -14.33 -4.58
N ILE A 291 -0.97 -14.09 -3.31
CA ILE A 291 -2.31 -13.67 -2.84
C ILE A 291 -2.54 -12.22 -3.23
N PHE A 292 -1.54 -11.36 -3.02
CA PHE A 292 -1.57 -9.97 -3.49
C PHE A 292 -1.66 -9.88 -5.02
N HIS A 293 -0.95 -10.73 -5.76
CA HIS A 293 -1.10 -10.80 -7.22
C HIS A 293 -2.51 -11.20 -7.65
N SER A 294 -3.16 -12.13 -6.93
CA SER A 294 -4.53 -12.55 -7.24
C SER A 294 -5.54 -11.42 -7.11
N ALA A 295 -5.37 -10.52 -6.13
CA ALA A 295 -6.22 -9.34 -5.97
C ALA A 295 -6.11 -8.33 -7.13
N MET A 296 -5.00 -8.32 -7.86
CA MET A 296 -4.86 -7.47 -9.04
C MET A 296 -5.68 -7.97 -10.23
N GLY A 297 -6.08 -9.25 -10.22
CA GLY A 297 -6.87 -9.87 -11.27
C GLY A 297 -8.37 -9.63 -11.18
N THR A 298 -8.86 -8.96 -10.13
CA THR A 298 -10.29 -8.79 -9.87
C THR A 298 -10.60 -7.45 -9.24
N ASP A 299 -11.79 -6.92 -9.52
CA ASP A 299 -12.33 -5.72 -8.87
C ASP A 299 -13.27 -6.08 -7.70
N LYS A 300 -13.21 -7.32 -7.21
CA LYS A 300 -13.92 -7.77 -6.01
C LYS A 300 -13.06 -7.61 -4.76
N VAL A 301 -13.70 -7.40 -3.62
CA VAL A 301 -13.03 -7.52 -2.31
C VAL A 301 -12.97 -8.99 -1.92
N LEU A 302 -11.78 -9.46 -1.57
CA LEU A 302 -11.49 -10.84 -1.20
C LEU A 302 -11.64 -11.00 0.31
N PHE A 303 -12.46 -11.96 0.73
CA PHE A 303 -12.67 -12.34 2.12
C PHE A 303 -12.42 -13.84 2.32
N SER A 304 -12.23 -14.24 3.57
CA SER A 304 -12.14 -15.67 3.92
C SER A 304 -13.47 -16.18 4.49
N GLU A 305 -13.86 -17.36 4.04
CA GLU A 305 -14.95 -18.12 4.65
C GLU A 305 -14.46 -18.73 5.98
N GLU A 306 -15.14 -18.41 7.09
CA GLU A 306 -14.78 -18.96 8.39
C GLU A 306 -15.49 -20.28 8.67
N PHE A 307 -16.81 -20.31 8.44
CA PHE A 307 -17.67 -21.45 8.77
C PHE A 307 -18.87 -21.52 7.81
N LYS A 308 -19.34 -22.74 7.53
CA LYS A 308 -20.67 -22.96 6.95
C LYS A 308 -21.75 -22.65 7.98
N VAL A 309 -22.79 -21.94 7.56
CA VAL A 309 -23.84 -21.44 8.44
C VAL A 309 -25.19 -21.85 7.85
N ASP A 310 -25.80 -22.86 8.46
CA ASP A 310 -27.12 -23.37 8.04
C ASP A 310 -28.28 -22.52 8.62
N THR A 311 -28.01 -21.72 9.65
CA THR A 311 -28.98 -20.86 10.36
C THR A 311 -28.32 -19.61 10.93
N ALA A 312 -29.06 -18.52 11.12
CA ALA A 312 -28.54 -17.27 11.68
C ALA A 312 -27.71 -17.48 12.97
N SER A 313 -26.43 -17.07 12.94
CA SER A 313 -25.50 -17.13 14.07
C SER A 313 -25.20 -15.73 14.60
N PRO A 314 -25.31 -15.46 15.92
CA PRO A 314 -24.96 -14.15 16.50
C PRO A 314 -23.55 -13.64 16.16
N TRP A 315 -22.61 -14.56 15.89
CA TRP A 315 -21.23 -14.26 15.53
C TRP A 315 -21.05 -13.82 14.08
N PHE A 316 -21.98 -14.22 13.19
CA PHE A 316 -21.89 -13.97 11.75
C PHE A 316 -23.00 -13.05 11.24
N GLY A 317 -23.95 -12.62 12.09
CA GLY A 317 -24.99 -11.66 11.69
C GLY A 317 -26.23 -11.67 12.57
N GLY A 318 -26.50 -12.75 13.30
CA GLY A 318 -27.54 -12.83 14.33
C GLY A 318 -28.90 -12.36 13.84
N VAL A 319 -29.50 -11.42 14.56
CA VAL A 319 -30.77 -10.76 14.20
C VAL A 319 -30.72 -10.06 12.85
N HIS A 320 -29.59 -9.44 12.47
CA HIS A 320 -29.46 -8.79 11.15
C HIS A 320 -29.58 -9.80 10.01
N TRP A 321 -29.05 -11.01 10.20
CA TRP A 321 -29.16 -12.11 9.24
C TRP A 321 -30.60 -12.61 9.13
N TYR A 322 -31.32 -12.69 10.26
CA TYR A 322 -32.74 -13.07 10.27
C TYR A 322 -33.63 -12.01 9.61
N GLU A 323 -33.42 -10.73 9.91
CA GLU A 323 -34.15 -9.62 9.29
C GLU A 323 -33.84 -9.52 7.79
N ALA A 324 -32.55 -9.58 7.41
CA ALA A 324 -32.15 -9.61 6.01
C ALA A 324 -32.74 -10.80 5.26
N GLY A 325 -32.87 -11.97 5.90
CA GLY A 325 -33.42 -13.18 5.29
C GLY A 325 -34.90 -13.08 4.88
N GLN A 326 -35.61 -12.03 5.32
CA GLN A 326 -36.97 -11.74 4.86
C GLN A 326 -36.97 -11.12 3.46
N ASP A 327 -35.93 -10.36 3.13
CA ASP A 327 -35.86 -9.55 1.91
C ASP A 327 -34.78 -10.03 0.92
N TYR A 328 -33.79 -10.79 1.39
CA TYR A 328 -32.61 -11.19 0.62
C TYR A 328 -32.30 -12.68 0.72
N LYS A 329 -31.69 -13.23 -0.35
CA LYS A 329 -31.14 -14.59 -0.33
C LYS A 329 -29.90 -14.61 0.55
N LEU A 330 -29.92 -15.44 1.59
CA LEU A 330 -28.83 -15.56 2.53
C LEU A 330 -27.66 -16.37 1.93
N MET A 331 -26.43 -16.03 2.33
CA MET A 331 -25.27 -16.91 2.16
C MET A 331 -25.42 -18.14 3.06
N ASP A 332 -24.79 -19.24 2.68
CA ASP A 332 -24.71 -20.48 3.48
C ASP A 332 -23.38 -20.58 4.26
N TYR A 333 -22.69 -19.44 4.41
CA TYR A 333 -21.41 -19.34 5.12
C TYR A 333 -21.20 -17.97 5.76
N GLY A 334 -20.45 -17.95 6.86
CA GLY A 334 -20.00 -16.76 7.56
C GLY A 334 -18.63 -16.31 7.07
N ILE A 335 -18.49 -15.02 6.81
CA ILE A 335 -17.24 -14.38 6.42
C ILE A 335 -16.50 -13.90 7.67
N ASN A 336 -15.19 -14.16 7.71
CA ASN A 336 -14.30 -13.63 8.73
C ASN A 336 -13.92 -12.17 8.42
N SER A 337 -13.97 -11.29 9.41
CA SER A 337 -13.57 -9.88 9.28
C SER A 337 -12.11 -9.59 9.65
N GLY A 338 -11.36 -10.60 10.08
CA GLY A 338 -9.98 -10.44 10.54
C GLY A 338 -8.96 -10.34 9.43
N ILE A 339 -9.32 -10.70 8.20
CA ILE A 339 -8.47 -10.52 7.03
C ILE A 339 -9.32 -10.31 5.79
N PHE A 340 -8.99 -9.28 5.02
CA PHE A 340 -9.60 -9.03 3.72
C PHE A 340 -8.64 -8.24 2.82
N LEU A 341 -8.78 -8.41 1.51
CA LEU A 341 -7.86 -7.90 0.52
C LEU A 341 -8.62 -7.30 -0.64
N PHE A 342 -8.22 -6.13 -1.11
CA PHE A 342 -8.84 -5.48 -2.25
C PHE A 342 -7.79 -4.81 -3.13
N LYS A 343 -8.14 -4.65 -4.41
CA LYS A 343 -7.23 -4.10 -5.41
C LYS A 343 -6.82 -2.66 -5.11
N SER A 344 -7.76 -1.82 -4.72
CA SER A 344 -7.52 -0.40 -4.43
C SER A 344 -8.64 0.17 -3.57
N ILE A 345 -8.39 1.28 -2.87
CA ILE A 345 -9.45 1.89 -2.07
C ILE A 345 -10.63 2.36 -2.93
N GLU A 346 -10.42 2.70 -4.21
CA GLU A 346 -11.49 2.95 -5.18
C GLU A 346 -12.46 1.76 -5.29
N THR A 347 -11.93 0.54 -5.29
CA THR A 347 -12.70 -0.70 -5.37
C THR A 347 -13.51 -1.00 -4.10
N ALA A 348 -12.95 -0.69 -2.93
CA ALA A 348 -13.54 -1.10 -1.65
C ALA A 348 -14.34 0.01 -0.94
N LYS A 349 -14.19 1.27 -1.35
CA LYS A 349 -14.68 2.44 -0.62
C LYS A 349 -16.16 2.36 -0.26
N GLU A 350 -17.02 2.05 -1.23
CA GLU A 350 -18.47 2.03 -1.01
C GLU A 350 -18.87 0.92 -0.01
N LEU A 351 -18.25 -0.26 -0.13
CA LEU A 351 -18.46 -1.38 0.77
C LEU A 351 -18.02 -1.02 2.20
N LEU A 352 -16.77 -0.56 2.37
CA LEU A 352 -16.22 -0.21 3.68
C LEU A 352 -17.03 0.90 4.35
N PHE A 353 -17.41 1.94 3.58
CA PHE A 353 -18.29 3.00 4.05
C PHE A 353 -19.64 2.45 4.54
N THR A 354 -20.25 1.55 3.78
CA THR A 354 -21.54 0.97 4.15
C THR A 354 -21.44 0.09 5.41
N VAL A 355 -20.34 -0.64 5.60
CA VAL A 355 -20.06 -1.37 6.85
C VAL A 355 -19.99 -0.41 8.04
N VAL A 356 -19.25 0.70 7.91
CA VAL A 356 -19.19 1.74 8.96
C VAL A 356 -20.59 2.29 9.29
N GLN A 357 -21.39 2.63 8.28
CA GLN A 357 -22.74 3.13 8.51
C GLN A 357 -23.65 2.09 9.18
N SER A 358 -23.53 0.82 8.80
CA SER A 358 -24.25 -0.29 9.43
C SER A 358 -23.87 -0.43 10.91
N MET A 359 -22.58 -0.41 11.23
CA MET A 359 -22.09 -0.48 12.62
C MET A 359 -22.61 0.68 13.47
N LEU A 360 -22.53 1.93 12.96
CA LEU A 360 -23.04 3.12 13.65
C LEU A 360 -24.55 3.06 13.88
N HIS A 361 -25.30 2.60 12.87
CA HIS A 361 -26.74 2.42 12.99
C HIS A 361 -27.10 1.36 14.04
N SER A 362 -26.47 0.19 13.96
CA SER A 362 -26.62 -0.92 14.91
C SER A 362 -26.34 -0.47 16.34
N GLN A 363 -25.24 0.26 16.55
CA GLN A 363 -24.86 0.79 17.86
C GLN A 363 -25.93 1.74 18.41
N LYS A 364 -26.42 2.68 17.60
CA LYS A 364 -27.46 3.65 17.98
C LYS A 364 -28.78 2.98 18.38
N VAL A 365 -29.22 1.97 17.61
CA VAL A 365 -30.49 1.27 17.88
C VAL A 365 -30.36 0.39 19.12
N LYS A 366 -29.27 -0.39 19.26
CA LYS A 366 -29.15 -1.43 20.30
C LYS A 366 -28.72 -0.90 21.67
N LEU A 367 -27.88 0.13 21.75
CA LEU A 367 -27.59 0.83 23.03
C LEU A 367 -28.86 1.43 23.66
N SER A 368 -29.87 1.75 22.85
CA SER A 368 -31.12 2.33 23.33
C SER A 368 -32.17 1.32 23.79
N ARG A 369 -32.02 0.02 23.48
CA ARG A 369 -33.13 -0.94 23.60
C ARG A 369 -32.85 -2.31 24.21
N GLU A 370 -31.66 -2.94 24.08
CA GLU A 370 -31.38 -4.23 24.75
C GLU A 370 -29.91 -4.70 24.51
N LYS A 371 -29.37 -5.50 25.43
CA LYS A 371 -27.98 -6.01 25.47
C LYS A 371 -27.65 -6.97 24.30
N GLY A 372 -27.40 -6.42 23.11
CA GLY A 372 -26.90 -7.15 21.93
C GLY A 372 -25.52 -6.68 21.48
N ILE A 373 -24.53 -6.61 22.37
CA ILE A 373 -23.18 -6.05 22.09
C ILE A 373 -22.53 -6.71 20.87
N LEU A 374 -22.64 -8.04 20.72
CA LEU A 374 -21.99 -8.78 19.63
C LEU A 374 -22.49 -8.34 18.25
N GLU A 375 -23.77 -8.05 18.10
CA GLU A 375 -24.38 -7.66 16.82
C GLU A 375 -24.09 -6.20 16.43
N THR A 376 -23.47 -5.45 17.33
CA THR A 376 -22.91 -4.11 17.05
C THR A 376 -21.45 -4.18 16.60
N LEU A 377 -20.81 -5.36 16.70
CA LEU A 377 -19.43 -5.56 16.29
C LEU A 377 -19.33 -5.69 14.77
N ASP A 378 -18.10 -5.69 14.30
CA ASP A 378 -17.75 -5.60 12.90
C ASP A 378 -18.21 -6.80 12.08
N GLN A 379 -17.89 -8.04 12.47
CA GLN A 379 -18.16 -9.22 11.66
C GLN A 379 -19.65 -9.42 11.34
N PRO A 380 -20.60 -9.27 12.29
CA PRO A 380 -22.03 -9.32 11.98
C PRO A 380 -22.51 -8.24 11.00
N ASN A 381 -22.01 -7.00 11.14
CA ASN A 381 -22.37 -5.90 10.25
C ASN A 381 -21.75 -6.06 8.86
N LEU A 382 -20.51 -6.56 8.78
CA LEU A 382 -19.86 -6.89 7.52
C LEU A 382 -20.68 -7.93 6.73
N ASN A 383 -21.00 -9.07 7.36
CA ASN A 383 -21.77 -10.12 6.72
C ASN A 383 -23.14 -9.60 6.23
N TYR A 384 -23.86 -8.85 7.07
CA TYR A 384 -25.13 -8.21 6.67
C TYR A 384 -24.96 -7.33 5.41
N VAL A 385 -23.97 -6.44 5.41
CA VAL A 385 -23.73 -5.51 4.29
C VAL A 385 -23.37 -6.25 3.01
N LEU A 386 -22.50 -7.26 3.09
CA LEU A 386 -22.11 -8.08 1.94
C LEU A 386 -23.32 -8.76 1.31
N MET A 387 -24.20 -9.32 2.14
CA MET A 387 -25.38 -10.06 1.70
C MET A 387 -26.47 -9.17 1.13
N ALA A 388 -26.81 -8.09 1.85
CA ALA A 388 -27.94 -7.23 1.52
C ALA A 388 -27.62 -6.22 0.41
N HIS A 389 -26.36 -5.77 0.33
CA HIS A 389 -26.00 -4.61 -0.50
C HIS A 389 -24.91 -4.91 -1.54
N PHE A 390 -24.05 -5.89 -1.30
CA PHE A 390 -22.87 -6.14 -2.14
C PHE A 390 -22.68 -7.59 -2.65
N PRO A 391 -23.74 -8.36 -3.00
CA PRO A 391 -23.62 -9.81 -3.28
C PRO A 391 -22.72 -10.16 -4.48
N ASN A 392 -22.42 -9.20 -5.36
CA ASN A 392 -21.55 -9.40 -6.53
C ASN A 392 -20.18 -8.70 -6.42
N HIS A 393 -19.93 -7.98 -5.32
CA HIS A 393 -18.71 -7.16 -5.14
C HIS A 393 -17.64 -7.83 -4.27
N PHE A 394 -17.88 -9.06 -3.82
CA PHE A 394 -16.90 -9.81 -3.04
C PHE A 394 -16.69 -11.23 -3.59
N ASP A 395 -15.56 -11.82 -3.19
CA ASP A 395 -15.16 -13.18 -3.51
C ASP A 395 -14.59 -13.84 -2.26
N VAL A 396 -14.92 -15.12 -2.04
CA VAL A 396 -14.37 -15.90 -0.92
C VAL A 396 -13.46 -17.03 -1.35
N GLU A 397 -13.46 -17.42 -2.63
CA GLU A 397 -12.77 -18.62 -3.10
C GLU A 397 -11.25 -18.47 -3.02
N ILE A 398 -10.74 -17.28 -3.34
CA ILE A 398 -9.31 -17.01 -3.37
C ILE A 398 -8.74 -17.03 -1.94
N LEU A 399 -9.25 -16.20 -1.03
CA LEU A 399 -8.61 -16.00 0.27
C LEU A 399 -8.86 -17.17 1.24
N THR A 400 -9.99 -17.88 1.12
CA THR A 400 -10.28 -19.07 1.95
C THR A 400 -9.20 -20.15 1.82
N GLN A 401 -8.58 -20.30 0.65
CA GLN A 401 -7.51 -21.28 0.44
C GLN A 401 -6.21 -20.93 1.17
N HIS A 402 -6.10 -19.70 1.67
CA HIS A 402 -4.89 -19.14 2.23
C HIS A 402 -4.99 -18.79 3.71
N VAL A 403 -6.14 -19.03 4.34
CA VAL A 403 -6.37 -18.69 5.75
C VAL A 403 -6.74 -19.94 6.52
N SER A 404 -5.95 -20.26 7.54
CA SER A 404 -6.27 -21.25 8.56
C SER A 404 -6.86 -20.55 9.77
N HIS A 405 -8.18 -20.67 9.94
CA HIS A 405 -8.87 -20.20 11.14
C HIS A 405 -8.62 -21.12 12.34
N ALA A 406 -8.84 -20.60 13.55
CA ALA A 406 -8.71 -21.33 14.81
C ALA A 406 -7.34 -22.03 15.01
N ALA A 407 -6.27 -21.35 14.59
CA ALA A 407 -4.91 -21.79 14.89
C ALA A 407 -4.72 -21.94 16.40
N ASN A 408 -3.99 -22.98 16.80
CA ASN A 408 -3.87 -23.38 18.20
C ASN A 408 -2.46 -23.92 18.52
N GLU A 409 -2.25 -24.34 19.76
CA GLU A 409 -0.96 -24.82 20.26
C GLU A 409 -0.38 -26.04 19.56
N ASN A 410 -1.18 -26.80 18.81
CA ASN A 410 -0.69 -27.95 18.04
C ASN A 410 -0.09 -27.47 16.71
N PHE A 411 1.07 -26.82 16.78
CA PHE A 411 1.67 -26.12 15.64
C PHE A 411 1.88 -26.98 14.39
N ALA A 412 2.23 -28.25 14.56
CA ALA A 412 2.41 -29.21 13.46
C ALA A 412 1.12 -29.47 12.65
N ASN A 413 -0.05 -29.19 13.24
CA ASN A 413 -1.35 -29.35 12.59
C ASN A 413 -1.83 -28.07 11.90
N ILE A 414 -1.16 -26.93 12.08
CA ILE A 414 -1.54 -25.68 11.42
C ILE A 414 -1.08 -25.74 9.95
N PRO A 415 -1.99 -25.71 8.97
CA PRO A 415 -1.63 -25.71 7.55
C PRO A 415 -0.77 -24.50 7.18
N LEU A 416 0.29 -24.73 6.40
CA LEU A 416 1.14 -23.68 5.82
C LEU A 416 0.50 -23.17 4.53
N VAL A 417 -0.46 -22.25 4.66
CA VAL A 417 -1.32 -21.80 3.55
C VAL A 417 -1.20 -20.31 3.24
N GLY A 418 -0.54 -19.53 4.10
CA GLY A 418 -0.47 -18.08 4.00
C GLY A 418 -0.60 -17.45 5.37
N PHE A 419 -1.79 -17.61 5.95
CA PHE A 419 -2.19 -16.94 7.18
C PHE A 419 -2.75 -17.94 8.20
N ALA A 420 -2.27 -17.89 9.43
CA ALA A 420 -2.80 -18.62 10.58
C ALA A 420 -3.45 -17.61 11.54
N HIS A 421 -4.77 -17.67 11.68
CA HIS A 421 -5.54 -16.76 12.54
C HIS A 421 -5.75 -17.38 13.92
N PHE A 422 -5.18 -16.77 14.96
CA PHE A 422 -5.29 -17.21 16.36
C PHE A 422 -6.55 -16.66 17.05
N ASN A 423 -7.69 -16.69 16.35
CA ASN A 423 -9.00 -16.29 16.87
C ASN A 423 -9.65 -17.30 17.84
N GLY A 424 -8.97 -18.43 18.08
CA GLY A 424 -9.42 -19.51 18.98
C GLY A 424 -9.01 -19.34 20.45
N GLY A 425 -9.08 -20.45 21.19
CA GLY A 425 -8.63 -20.51 22.58
C GLY A 425 -7.11 -20.50 22.72
N LEU A 426 -6.60 -20.10 23.89
CA LEU A 426 -5.15 -20.01 24.18
C LEU A 426 -4.46 -21.37 24.42
N GLY A 427 -5.24 -22.45 24.62
CA GLY A 427 -4.69 -23.74 25.02
C GLY A 427 -3.95 -23.68 26.36
N ASN A 428 -2.72 -24.17 26.38
CA ASN A 428 -1.82 -24.20 27.53
C ASN A 428 -0.97 -22.92 27.68
N PHE A 429 -1.15 -21.93 26.81
CA PHE A 429 -0.41 -20.67 26.88
C PHE A 429 -1.06 -19.66 27.82
N GLY A 430 -0.23 -18.91 28.53
CA GLY A 430 -0.69 -17.85 29.45
C GLY A 430 -1.17 -16.58 28.75
N SER A 431 -0.77 -16.37 27.49
CA SER A 431 -1.13 -15.20 26.69
C SER A 431 -1.17 -15.54 25.19
N ARG A 432 -1.88 -14.72 24.40
CA ARG A 432 -1.91 -14.87 22.93
C ARG A 432 -0.55 -14.56 22.29
N VAL A 433 0.14 -13.55 22.81
CA VAL A 433 1.48 -13.18 22.32
C VAL A 433 2.47 -14.34 22.49
N ASP A 434 2.44 -15.07 23.60
CA ASP A 434 3.34 -16.20 23.81
C ASP A 434 3.05 -17.35 22.84
N LEU A 435 1.76 -17.65 22.60
CA LEU A 435 1.33 -18.64 21.62
C LEU A 435 1.84 -18.28 20.20
N MET A 436 1.61 -17.04 19.78
CA MET A 436 2.04 -16.54 18.47
C MET A 436 3.57 -16.55 18.33
N ARG A 437 4.30 -16.05 19.34
CA ARG A 437 5.76 -16.03 19.34
C ARG A 437 6.33 -17.44 19.25
N LYS A 438 5.77 -18.40 19.99
CA LYS A 438 6.19 -19.81 19.90
C LYS A 438 5.89 -20.43 18.54
N TYR A 439 4.79 -20.03 17.89
CA TYR A 439 4.52 -20.47 16.53
C TYR A 439 5.54 -19.89 15.53
N VAL A 440 5.90 -18.61 15.63
CA VAL A 440 6.95 -18.00 14.81
C VAL A 440 8.30 -18.70 15.03
N GLU A 441 8.70 -18.96 16.28
CA GLU A 441 9.90 -19.74 16.59
C GLU A 441 9.85 -21.15 15.97
N TYR A 442 8.70 -21.82 16.02
CA TYR A 442 8.48 -23.12 15.39
C TYR A 442 8.70 -23.07 13.87
N LEU A 443 8.15 -22.06 13.19
CA LEU A 443 8.31 -21.88 11.74
C LEU A 443 9.77 -21.62 11.34
N LEU A 444 10.48 -20.79 12.11
CA LEU A 444 11.88 -20.45 11.84
C LEU A 444 12.86 -21.60 12.15
N SER A 445 12.49 -22.49 13.08
CA SER A 445 13.31 -23.66 13.44
C SER A 445 13.06 -24.88 12.54
N ASN A 446 11.95 -24.90 11.80
CA ASN A 446 11.61 -25.95 10.82
C ASN A 446 11.41 -25.35 9.42
N PRO A 447 12.43 -24.65 8.86
CA PRO A 447 12.30 -24.03 7.55
C PRO A 447 12.18 -25.13 6.49
N LYS A 448 11.00 -25.23 5.87
CA LYS A 448 10.63 -26.08 4.72
C LYS A 448 11.71 -27.06 4.23
N GLY A 449 11.90 -28.10 5.02
CA GLY A 449 12.70 -29.28 4.76
C GLY A 449 12.35 -30.25 5.88
N ASP A 450 11.71 -31.37 5.53
CA ASP A 450 11.35 -32.47 6.44
C ASP A 450 10.05 -32.35 7.26
N ILE A 451 8.93 -32.04 6.60
CA ILE A 451 7.63 -32.51 7.12
C ILE A 451 6.96 -33.37 6.03
N GLU A 452 7.16 -34.69 6.13
CA GLU A 452 6.32 -35.68 5.46
C GLU A 452 4.88 -35.47 5.96
N VAL A 453 3.97 -35.17 5.02
CA VAL A 453 2.55 -35.03 5.30
C VAL A 453 2.01 -36.40 5.68
N GLY A 454 1.90 -36.66 6.99
CA GLY A 454 1.19 -37.81 7.53
C GLY A 454 -0.29 -37.78 7.14
N GLU A 455 -0.80 -38.92 6.70
CA GLU A 455 -2.16 -39.11 6.18
C GLU A 455 -3.25 -38.53 7.10
N LYS A 456 -4.21 -37.83 6.46
CA LYS A 456 -5.42 -37.29 7.08
C LYS A 456 -6.28 -38.41 7.66
N ASN A 457 -6.40 -38.47 8.99
CA ASN A 457 -7.53 -39.13 9.65
C ASN A 457 -8.57 -38.07 10.05
N TYR A 458 -9.66 -38.01 9.28
CA TYR A 458 -10.88 -37.30 9.69
C TYR A 458 -11.49 -38.06 10.86
N LEU A 459 -11.40 -37.51 12.07
CA LEU A 459 -12.25 -37.92 13.19
C LEU A 459 -13.41 -36.93 13.29
N SER A 460 -14.58 -37.43 12.92
CA SER A 460 -15.88 -36.88 13.27
C SER A 460 -15.99 -36.72 14.79
N ILE A 461 -16.30 -35.52 15.27
CA ILE A 461 -16.75 -35.30 16.64
C ILE A 461 -18.19 -34.82 16.55
N SER A 462 -19.06 -35.63 17.17
CA SER A 462 -20.50 -35.50 17.36
C SER A 462 -20.91 -34.32 18.23
#